data_AF-A0A924S289-F1
#
_entry.id   AF-A0A924S289-F1
#
_cell.length_a   1.000
_cell.length_b   1.000
_cell.length_c   1.000
_cell.angle_alpha   90.00
_cell.angle_beta   90.00
_cell.angle_gamma   90.00
#
_symmetry.space_group_name_H-M   'P 1'
#
loop_
_entity.id
_entity.type
_entity.pdbx_description
1 polymer ?
#
loop_
_entity_poly.entity_id
_entity_poly.type
_entity_poly.pdbx_seq_one_letter_code
_entity_poly.pdbx_strand_id
1 'polypeptide(L)'
;MTTLFDSFKFGDIAVANRCQEIGPGRVGLRLSPVTPANDIGQDSDPTALFSHVVEELDKLKFAFIEVVEGSTGGPRDFAPFDFAALRALWSGAWIVNNGYTRQMAIETLAAGQADAISFGKAFISNPDLARRLREDRELAPLNQKTMYGGDAEGYTDYPPLP
;
A
#
# COMPACT_ATOMS: atom_id res chain seq x y z
N MET A 1 -29.07 -6.87 2.26
CA MET A 1 -27.69 -6.58 1.83
C MET A 1 -26.73 -7.50 2.59
N THR A 2 -27.02 -8.81 2.57
CA THR A 2 -26.43 -9.81 3.47
C THR A 2 -25.98 -11.05 2.67
N THR A 3 -26.16 -11.03 1.35
CA THR A 3 -26.09 -12.22 0.49
C THR A 3 -24.84 -12.29 -0.39
N LEU A 4 -23.93 -11.30 -0.30
CA LEU A 4 -22.63 -11.36 -0.99
C LEU A 4 -21.50 -11.89 -0.08
N PHE A 5 -21.70 -11.91 1.24
CA PHE A 5 -20.65 -12.25 2.21
C PHE A 5 -20.66 -13.72 2.65
N ASP A 6 -21.81 -14.40 2.65
CA ASP A 6 -21.88 -15.84 2.94
C ASP A 6 -21.17 -16.71 1.89
N SER A 7 -20.97 -16.18 0.68
CA SER A 7 -20.27 -16.87 -0.43
C SER A 7 -18.80 -16.51 -0.57
N PHE A 8 -18.32 -15.47 0.14
CA PHE A 8 -16.90 -15.13 0.22
C PHE A 8 -16.32 -15.61 1.54
N LYS A 9 -16.01 -16.90 1.60
CA LYS A 9 -15.03 -17.37 2.57
C LYS A 9 -13.65 -16.83 2.17
N PHE A 10 -13.36 -15.57 2.50
CA PHE A 10 -12.11 -14.87 2.16
C PHE A 10 -10.87 -15.66 2.62
N GLY A 11 -11.00 -16.47 3.66
CA GLY A 11 -9.96 -17.36 4.16
C GLY A 11 -9.75 -18.67 3.39
N ASP A 12 -10.70 -19.18 2.60
CA ASP A 12 -10.73 -20.63 2.34
C ASP A 12 -10.00 -21.15 1.08
N ILE A 13 -9.52 -20.35 0.12
CA ILE A 13 -8.91 -20.98 -1.09
C ILE A 13 -7.62 -20.34 -1.64
N ALA A 14 -7.43 -19.01 -1.63
CA ALA A 14 -6.23 -18.43 -2.24
C ALA A 14 -5.19 -17.97 -1.22
N VAL A 15 -5.63 -17.21 -0.21
CA VAL A 15 -4.71 -16.46 0.64
C VAL A 15 -4.16 -17.34 1.79
N ALA A 16 -5.02 -18.11 2.46
CA ALA A 16 -4.57 -19.05 3.49
C ALA A 16 -3.69 -20.18 2.90
N ASN A 17 -4.02 -20.65 1.70
CA ASN A 17 -3.21 -21.66 1.00
C ASN A 17 -1.80 -21.14 0.73
N ARG A 18 -1.64 -19.86 0.36
CA ARG A 18 -0.30 -19.30 0.13
C ARG A 18 0.54 -19.24 1.40
N CYS A 19 -0.03 -18.85 2.54
CA CYS A 19 0.67 -18.88 3.82
C CYS A 19 1.11 -20.29 4.22
N GLN A 20 0.32 -21.32 3.87
CA GLN A 20 0.68 -22.72 4.07
C GLN A 20 1.80 -23.18 3.11
N GLU A 21 1.76 -22.75 1.84
CA GLU A 21 2.74 -23.15 0.82
C GLU A 21 4.14 -22.56 1.05
N ILE A 22 4.23 -21.26 1.35
CA ILE A 22 5.54 -20.56 1.44
C ILE A 22 5.97 -20.25 2.88
N GLY A 23 5.13 -20.60 3.85
CA GLY A 23 5.34 -20.38 5.28
C GLY A 23 4.75 -19.06 5.80
N PRO A 24 4.31 -19.03 7.07
CA PRO A 24 3.78 -17.83 7.71
C PRO A 24 4.85 -16.72 7.78
N GLY A 25 4.42 -15.46 7.82
CA GLY A 25 5.33 -14.31 7.86
C GLY A 25 6.10 -14.04 6.56
N ARG A 26 5.74 -14.68 5.44
CA ARG A 26 6.34 -14.47 4.11
C ARG A 26 5.37 -13.98 3.05
N VAL A 27 4.09 -13.82 3.43
CA VAL A 27 3.03 -13.28 2.58
C VAL A 27 2.70 -11.87 3.08
N GLY A 28 2.73 -10.89 2.18
CA GLY A 28 2.20 -9.54 2.43
C GLY A 28 0.82 -9.38 1.79
N LEU A 29 0.00 -8.50 2.36
CA LEU A 29 -1.30 -8.12 1.82
C LEU A 29 -1.27 -6.64 1.42
N ARG A 30 -1.94 -6.27 0.31
CA ARG A 30 -2.10 -4.86 -0.07
C ARG A 30 -3.58 -4.51 -0.24
N LEU A 31 -4.06 -3.49 0.48
CA LEU A 31 -5.44 -3.02 0.44
C LEU A 31 -5.50 -1.55 0.01
N SER A 32 -6.60 -1.17 -0.64
CA SER A 32 -6.86 0.21 -1.07
C SER A 32 -8.30 0.60 -0.76
N PRO A 33 -8.63 0.89 0.53
CA PRO A 33 -9.99 0.94 1.03
C PRO A 33 -10.96 1.87 0.29
N VAL A 34 -10.42 2.94 -0.29
CA VAL A 34 -11.21 3.98 -0.96
C VAL A 34 -10.70 4.32 -2.37
N THR A 35 -9.82 3.51 -2.95
CA THR A 35 -9.31 3.80 -4.31
C THR A 35 -10.37 3.49 -5.38
N PRO A 36 -10.72 4.45 -6.28
CA PRO A 36 -11.73 4.27 -7.32
C PRO A 36 -11.14 3.71 -8.64
N ALA A 37 -10.17 2.79 -8.55
CA ALA A 37 -9.45 2.32 -9.74
C ALA A 37 -10.17 1.17 -10.44
N ASN A 38 -10.01 1.07 -11.76
CA ASN A 38 -10.56 -0.03 -12.58
C ASN A 38 -12.08 -0.18 -12.44
N ASP A 39 -12.80 0.94 -12.47
CA ASP A 39 -14.27 1.02 -12.36
C ASP A 39 -14.85 0.44 -11.05
N ILE A 40 -14.01 0.24 -10.03
CA ILE A 40 -14.50 -0.05 -8.68
C ILE A 40 -15.10 1.23 -8.09
N GLY A 41 -16.41 1.21 -7.88
CA GLY A 41 -17.09 2.26 -7.12
C GLY A 41 -16.67 2.24 -5.65
N GLN A 42 -17.12 3.24 -4.90
CA GLN A 42 -17.04 3.15 -3.44
C GLN A 42 -18.04 2.14 -2.92
N ASP A 43 -17.60 1.31 -1.97
CA ASP A 43 -18.54 0.54 -1.17
C ASP A 43 -19.45 1.52 -0.40
N SER A 44 -20.68 1.12 -0.13
CA SER A 44 -21.60 1.92 0.68
C SER A 44 -21.17 2.07 2.14
N ASP A 45 -20.37 1.13 2.65
CA ASP A 45 -19.77 1.15 3.98
C ASP A 45 -18.36 0.53 3.95
N PRO A 46 -17.37 1.28 3.44
CA PRO A 46 -16.00 0.78 3.35
C PRO A 46 -15.41 0.51 4.74
N THR A 47 -15.82 1.25 5.76
CA THR A 47 -15.34 1.04 7.13
C THR A 47 -15.73 -0.35 7.63
N ALA A 48 -17.01 -0.72 7.55
CA ALA A 48 -17.46 -2.05 7.97
C ALA A 48 -16.80 -3.18 7.16
N LEU A 49 -16.72 -3.02 5.84
CA LEU A 49 -16.10 -4.00 4.94
C LEU A 49 -14.63 -4.25 5.29
N PHE A 50 -13.82 -3.19 5.31
CA PHE A 50 -12.38 -3.34 5.49
C PHE A 50 -12.02 -3.70 6.92
N SER A 51 -12.80 -3.30 7.91
CA SER A 51 -12.62 -3.74 9.30
C SER A 51 -12.78 -5.25 9.41
N HIS A 52 -13.85 -5.80 8.85
CA HIS A 52 -14.08 -7.25 8.81
C HIS A 52 -12.96 -8.00 8.09
N VAL A 53 -12.52 -7.50 6.93
CA VAL A 53 -11.42 -8.10 6.16
C VAL A 53 -10.13 -8.13 6.98
N VAL A 54 -9.76 -7.02 7.63
CA VAL A 54 -8.53 -6.93 8.43
C VAL A 54 -8.60 -7.86 9.64
N GLU A 55 -9.72 -7.90 10.35
CA GLU A 55 -9.93 -8.79 11.51
C GLU A 55 -9.81 -10.28 11.14
N GLU A 56 -10.39 -10.70 10.01
CA GLU A 56 -10.31 -12.09 9.57
C GLU A 56 -8.89 -12.47 9.11
N LEU A 57 -8.20 -11.56 8.42
CA LEU A 57 -6.86 -11.83 7.89
C LEU A 57 -5.76 -11.74 8.95
N ASP A 58 -5.94 -10.96 10.01
CA ASP A 58 -4.97 -10.87 11.12
C ASP A 58 -4.70 -12.23 11.77
N LYS A 59 -5.74 -13.09 11.82
CA LYS A 59 -5.67 -14.48 12.33
C LYS A 59 -4.68 -15.37 11.55
N LEU A 60 -4.36 -15.01 10.31
CA LEU A 60 -3.53 -15.82 9.40
C LEU A 60 -2.03 -15.47 9.43
N LYS A 61 -1.60 -14.52 10.27
CA LYS A 61 -0.19 -14.19 10.51
C LYS A 61 0.61 -13.84 9.23
N PHE A 62 0.12 -12.85 8.49
CA PHE A 62 0.87 -12.24 7.39
C PHE A 62 2.13 -11.54 7.88
N ALA A 63 3.08 -11.33 6.97
CA ALA A 63 4.30 -10.57 7.23
C ALA A 63 3.99 -9.10 7.52
N PHE A 64 3.14 -8.51 6.69
CA PHE A 64 2.71 -7.12 6.76
C PHE A 64 1.41 -6.93 6.00
N ILE A 65 0.77 -5.80 6.26
CA ILE A 65 -0.24 -5.22 5.39
C ILE A 65 0.27 -3.88 4.86
N GLU A 66 0.09 -3.63 3.56
CA GLU A 66 0.30 -2.35 2.92
C GLU A 66 -1.04 -1.71 2.60
N VAL A 67 -1.26 -0.47 3.02
CA VAL A 67 -2.50 0.26 2.78
C VAL A 67 -2.24 1.49 1.93
N VAL A 68 -3.00 1.62 0.84
CA VAL A 68 -3.07 2.85 0.06
C VAL A 68 -4.02 3.84 0.71
N GLU A 69 -3.51 5.00 1.10
CA GLU A 69 -4.33 6.06 1.66
C GLU A 69 -4.90 6.96 0.56
N GLY A 70 -6.21 6.91 0.35
CA GLY A 70 -6.91 7.68 -0.68
C GLY A 70 -6.95 6.96 -2.04
N SER A 71 -6.82 7.74 -3.11
CA SER A 71 -6.82 7.24 -4.49
C SER A 71 -5.41 6.89 -4.93
N THR A 72 -5.18 5.63 -5.32
CA THR A 72 -3.87 5.14 -5.77
C THR A 72 -3.29 6.04 -6.88
N GLY A 73 -2.16 6.69 -6.59
CA GLY A 73 -1.48 7.55 -7.55
C GLY A 73 -2.15 8.92 -7.77
N GLY A 74 -3.25 9.18 -7.06
CA GLY A 74 -4.02 10.43 -7.02
C GLY A 74 -4.07 11.03 -5.60
N PRO A 75 -5.12 11.83 -5.29
CA PRO A 75 -5.24 12.51 -3.99
C PRO A 75 -5.36 11.55 -2.81
N ARG A 76 -4.75 11.92 -1.67
CA ARG A 76 -4.84 11.17 -0.40
C ARG A 76 -6.19 11.36 0.30
N ASP A 77 -6.89 12.45 0.01
CA ASP A 77 -8.16 12.88 0.59
C ASP A 77 -9.38 12.56 -0.32
N PHE A 78 -9.26 11.54 -1.17
CA PHE A 78 -10.28 11.19 -2.16
C PHE A 78 -11.67 10.90 -1.54
N ALA A 79 -11.70 10.20 -0.41
CA ALA A 79 -12.91 9.92 0.34
C ALA A 79 -12.58 9.80 1.84
N PRO A 80 -13.52 10.15 2.75
CA PRO A 80 -13.30 10.01 4.18
C PRO A 80 -13.14 8.54 4.56
N PHE A 81 -12.07 8.22 5.28
CA PHE A 81 -11.81 6.88 5.80
C PHE A 81 -10.88 6.97 7.01
N ASP A 82 -11.18 6.22 8.07
CA ASP A 82 -10.35 6.21 9.29
C ASP A 82 -9.29 5.09 9.19
N PHE A 83 -8.14 5.43 8.61
CA PHE A 83 -7.01 4.51 8.51
C PHE A 83 -6.39 4.16 9.86
N ALA A 84 -6.53 5.03 10.87
CA ALA A 84 -6.01 4.78 12.21
C ALA A 84 -6.86 3.73 12.95
N ALA A 85 -8.18 3.79 12.80
CA ALA A 85 -9.08 2.73 13.27
C ALA A 85 -8.76 1.39 12.60
N LEU A 86 -8.52 1.38 11.29
CA LEU A 86 -8.13 0.17 10.57
C LEU A 86 -6.77 -0.39 11.05
N ARG A 87 -5.77 0.48 11.27
CA ARG A 87 -4.46 0.13 11.84
C ARG A 87 -4.59 -0.55 13.19
N ALA A 88 -5.53 -0.11 14.03
CA ALA A 88 -5.72 -0.65 15.37
C ALA A 88 -6.24 -2.10 15.38
N LEU A 89 -6.83 -2.57 14.28
CA LEU A 89 -7.31 -3.94 14.12
C LEU A 89 -6.21 -4.92 13.67
N TRP A 90 -5.07 -4.41 13.20
CA TRP A 90 -3.97 -5.23 12.68
C TRP A 90 -2.82 -5.35 13.69
N SER A 91 -2.44 -6.59 14.00
CA SER A 91 -1.39 -6.89 14.98
C SER A 91 0.02 -6.92 14.38
N GLY A 92 0.14 -7.08 13.06
CA GLY A 92 1.41 -7.16 12.35
C GLY A 92 2.00 -5.82 11.91
N ALA A 93 3.02 -5.89 11.05
CA ALA A 93 3.63 -4.70 10.47
C ALA A 93 2.65 -3.98 9.53
N TRP A 94 2.59 -2.66 9.66
CA TRP A 94 1.70 -1.78 8.90
C TRP A 94 2.51 -0.84 8.00
N ILE A 95 2.33 -1.00 6.70
CA ILE A 95 3.00 -0.21 5.68
C ILE A 95 1.96 0.72 5.05
N VAL A 96 2.31 2.00 4.88
CA VAL A 96 1.42 2.98 4.24
C VAL A 96 2.02 3.47 2.93
N ASN A 97 1.13 3.78 2.00
CA ASN A 97 1.46 4.20 0.64
C ASN A 97 0.58 5.39 0.22
N ASN A 98 1.04 6.05 -0.84
CA ASN A 98 0.37 7.09 -1.64
C ASN A 98 0.83 8.51 -1.31
N GLY A 99 1.63 9.11 -2.20
CA GLY A 99 1.98 10.54 -2.12
C GLY A 99 2.89 10.94 -0.96
N TYR A 100 3.53 9.99 -0.28
CA TYR A 100 4.47 10.30 0.80
C TYR A 100 5.66 11.13 0.31
N THR A 101 5.97 12.19 1.06
CA THR A 101 7.22 12.93 0.98
C THR A 101 8.20 12.43 2.04
N ARG A 102 9.48 12.84 1.96
CA ARG A 102 10.47 12.55 3.02
C ARG A 102 9.98 13.02 4.39
N GLN A 103 9.55 14.27 4.48
CA GLN A 103 9.14 14.87 5.75
C GLN A 103 7.91 14.15 6.32
N MET A 104 6.92 13.90 5.47
CA MET A 104 5.72 13.15 5.87
C MET A 104 6.05 11.75 6.35
N ALA A 105 6.95 11.03 5.66
CA ALA A 105 7.40 9.71 6.07
C ALA A 105 8.06 9.73 7.44
N ILE A 106 8.95 10.69 7.71
CA ILE A 106 9.62 10.85 9.00
C ILE A 106 8.58 11.11 10.11
N GLU A 107 7.64 12.02 9.87
CA GLU A 107 6.60 12.37 10.84
C GLU A 107 5.66 11.20 11.15
N THR A 108 5.18 10.50 10.13
CA THR A 108 4.31 9.32 10.29
C THR A 108 5.00 8.21 11.07
N LEU A 109 6.28 7.92 10.78
CA LEU A 109 7.05 6.91 11.51
C LEU A 109 7.33 7.35 12.95
N ALA A 110 7.70 8.61 13.17
CA ALA A 110 7.95 9.15 14.51
C ALA A 110 6.69 9.15 15.39
N ALA A 111 5.51 9.32 14.78
CA ALA A 111 4.21 9.24 15.45
C ALA A 111 3.72 7.81 15.69
N GLY A 112 4.44 6.77 15.23
CA GLY A 112 4.02 5.37 15.34
C GLY A 112 2.78 5.02 14.51
N GLN A 113 2.46 5.82 13.50
CA GLN A 113 1.28 5.64 12.66
C GLN A 113 1.50 4.58 11.57
N ALA A 114 2.75 4.24 11.29
CA ALA A 114 3.14 3.15 10.41
C ALA A 114 4.48 2.58 10.85
N ASP A 115 4.75 1.34 10.45
CA ASP A 115 6.02 0.64 10.67
C ASP A 115 6.99 0.83 9.48
N ALA A 116 6.45 1.09 8.29
CA ALA A 116 7.22 1.47 7.10
C ALA A 116 6.38 2.28 6.11
N ILE A 117 7.06 2.94 5.17
CA ILE A 117 6.45 3.71 4.08
C ILE A 117 6.88 3.11 2.75
N SER A 118 5.93 2.83 1.84
CA SER A 118 6.24 2.42 0.48
C SER A 118 6.20 3.63 -0.48
N PHE A 119 7.14 3.64 -1.42
CA PHE A 119 7.25 4.68 -2.45
C PHE A 119 7.22 4.02 -3.83
N GLY A 120 6.21 4.34 -4.64
CA GLY A 120 6.08 3.85 -6.02
C GLY A 120 6.78 4.76 -7.03
N LYS A 121 6.06 5.81 -7.48
CA LYS A 121 6.51 6.75 -8.52
C LYS A 121 7.92 7.31 -8.29
N ALA A 122 8.27 7.64 -7.04
CA ALA A 122 9.58 8.15 -6.70
C ALA A 122 10.70 7.12 -6.94
N PHE A 123 10.44 5.83 -6.69
CA PHE A 123 11.45 4.78 -6.89
C PHE A 123 11.69 4.49 -8.38
N ILE A 124 10.69 4.70 -9.25
CA ILE A 124 10.85 4.54 -10.70
C ILE A 124 11.95 5.48 -11.23
N SER A 125 11.91 6.76 -10.87
CA SER A 125 12.88 7.75 -11.36
C SER A 125 14.14 7.89 -10.50
N ASN A 126 14.22 7.19 -9.36
CA ASN A 126 15.33 7.31 -8.42
C ASN A 126 15.75 5.92 -7.93
N PRO A 127 16.67 5.22 -8.64
CA PRO A 127 17.11 3.88 -8.25
C PRO A 127 17.79 3.85 -6.87
N ASP A 128 18.32 4.99 -6.44
CA ASP A 128 18.97 5.23 -5.16
C ASP A 128 18.10 6.04 -4.18
N LEU A 129 16.77 5.93 -4.29
CA LEU A 129 15.80 6.70 -3.50
C LEU A 129 16.11 6.71 -2.00
N ALA A 130 16.49 5.56 -1.42
CA ALA A 130 16.81 5.48 0.00
C ALA A 130 17.99 6.39 0.40
N ARG A 131 19.03 6.49 -0.45
CA ARG A 131 20.17 7.40 -0.25
C ARG A 131 19.70 8.85 -0.34
N ARG A 132 18.89 9.18 -1.35
CA ARG A 132 18.35 10.53 -1.54
C ARG A 132 17.49 10.98 -0.36
N LEU A 133 16.57 10.13 0.11
CA LEU A 133 15.75 10.42 1.28
C LEU A 133 16.60 10.59 2.55
N ARG A 134 17.63 9.76 2.76
CA ARG A 134 18.52 9.87 3.92
C ARG A 134 19.33 11.17 3.91
N GLU A 135 19.88 11.53 2.75
CA GLU A 135 20.74 12.71 2.55
C GLU A 135 19.96 13.99 2.20
N ASP A 136 18.63 13.94 2.21
CA ASP A 136 17.74 15.04 1.84
C ASP A 136 18.07 15.65 0.45
N ARG A 137 18.28 14.76 -0.52
CA ARG A 137 18.59 15.12 -1.90
C ARG A 137 17.32 15.21 -2.74
N GLU A 138 17.34 16.10 -3.72
CA GLU A 138 16.27 16.26 -4.69
C GLU A 138 15.99 14.96 -5.44
N LEU A 139 14.70 14.67 -5.66
CA LEU A 139 14.23 13.51 -6.41
C LEU A 139 14.12 13.86 -7.89
N ALA A 140 14.66 13.00 -8.75
CA ALA A 140 14.50 13.15 -10.19
C ALA A 140 13.02 13.04 -10.58
N PRO A 141 12.54 13.90 -11.50
CA PRO A 141 11.15 13.87 -11.95
C PRO A 141 10.85 12.57 -12.71
N LEU A 142 9.64 12.07 -12.54
CA LEU A 142 9.14 10.89 -13.26
C LEU A 142 8.76 11.28 -14.70
N ASN A 143 9.28 10.55 -15.69
CA ASN A 143 8.72 10.56 -17.04
C ASN A 143 7.48 9.66 -17.11
N GLN A 144 6.29 10.27 -17.14
CA GLN A 144 5.03 9.51 -17.17
C GLN A 144 4.80 8.77 -18.51
N LYS A 145 5.42 9.23 -19.60
CA LYS A 145 5.22 8.65 -20.94
C LYS A 145 5.84 7.25 -21.07
N THR A 146 6.81 6.93 -20.23
CA THR A 146 7.59 5.68 -20.27
C THR A 146 7.25 4.74 -19.11
N MET A 147 6.17 5.02 -18.35
CA MET A 147 5.80 4.18 -17.20
C MET A 147 5.35 2.76 -17.58
N TYR A 148 4.82 2.58 -18.78
CA TYR A 148 4.28 1.30 -19.24
C TYR A 148 4.74 0.99 -20.66
N GLY A 149 5.25 -0.22 -20.87
CA GLY A 149 5.85 -0.64 -22.15
C GLY A 149 7.20 0.04 -22.42
N GLY A 150 7.67 -0.01 -23.67
CA GLY A 150 8.93 0.62 -24.08
C GLY A 150 10.17 -0.28 -23.91
N ASP A 151 11.32 0.36 -23.75
CA ASP A 151 12.66 -0.25 -23.60
C ASP A 151 13.40 0.43 -22.42
N ALA A 152 14.71 0.66 -22.51
CA ALA A 152 15.52 1.23 -21.42
C ALA A 152 15.14 2.67 -21.01
N GLU A 153 14.61 3.49 -21.94
CA GLU A 153 14.29 4.91 -21.69
C GLU A 153 13.22 5.06 -20.61
N GLY A 154 13.56 5.74 -19.52
CA GLY A 154 12.70 5.94 -18.37
C GLY A 154 12.40 4.65 -17.59
N TYR A 155 13.27 3.63 -17.70
CA TYR A 155 13.21 2.39 -16.93
C TYR A 155 14.54 2.10 -16.22
N THR A 156 15.64 1.97 -16.97
CA THR A 156 16.98 1.65 -16.42
C THR A 156 18.01 2.77 -16.58
N ASP A 157 17.65 3.86 -17.26
CA ASP A 157 18.55 4.96 -17.61
C ASP A 157 18.46 6.18 -16.67
N TYR A 158 17.62 6.12 -15.62
CA TYR A 158 17.61 7.16 -14.58
C TYR A 158 18.96 7.19 -13.85
N PRO A 159 19.64 8.35 -13.78
CA PRO A 159 20.96 8.44 -13.19
C PRO A 159 20.90 8.33 -11.66
N PRO A 160 21.76 7.53 -11.02
CA PRO A 160 21.93 7.56 -9.57
C PRO A 160 22.59 8.87 -9.13
N LEU A 161 22.58 9.16 -7.82
CA LEU A 161 23.45 10.19 -7.27
C LEU A 161 24.92 9.87 -7.58
N PRO A 162 25.76 10.90 -7.83
CA PRO A 162 27.21 10.74 -7.93
C PRO A 162 27.86 10.10 -6.70
#